data_AF-A0A402APK6-F1
#
_entry.id   AF-A0A402APK6-F1
#
_cell.length_a   1.000
_cell.length_b   1.000
_cell.length_c   1.000
_cell.angle_alpha   90.00
_cell.angle_beta   90.00
_cell.angle_gamma   90.00
#
_symmetry.space_group_name_H-M   'P 1'
#
loop_
_entity.id
_entity.type
_entity.pdbx_description
1 polymer ?
#
loop_
_entity_poly.entity_id
_entity_poly.type
_entity_poly.pdbx_seq_one_letter_code
_entity_poly.pdbx_strand_id
1 'polypeptide(L)' 'MLGFLEKYTLRPAEIVPEDMQNLLVIGISEQAIQDALYVGAIFQIMNRLADSFDVAVPPPAVFALSAKSRLERGYYRAPS' A
#
# COMPACT_ATOMS: atom_id res chain seq x y z
N MET A 1 9.54 11.70 -0.94
CA MET A 1 8.64 10.58 -1.27
C MET A 1 7.51 10.40 -0.27
N LEU A 2 7.77 10.12 1.01
CA LEU A 2 6.69 9.82 1.98
C LEU A 2 5.64 10.93 2.12
N GLY A 3 6.06 12.20 2.20
CA GLY A 3 5.12 13.34 2.24
C GLY A 3 4.24 13.48 0.98
N PHE A 4 4.77 13.10 -0.19
CA PHE A 4 3.99 13.04 -1.43
C PHE A 4 2.93 11.93 -1.35
N LEU A 5 3.31 10.73 -0.89
CA LEU A 5 2.38 9.61 -0.74
C LEU A 5 1.31 9.87 0.32
N GLU A 6 1.64 10.57 1.41
CA GLU A 6 0.66 11.02 2.40
C GLU A 6 -0.36 11.95 1.76
N LYS A 7 0.10 12.98 1.03
CA LYS A 7 -0.79 13.90 0.30
C LYS A 7 -1.64 13.15 -0.73
N TYR A 8 -1.05 12.23 -1.50
CA TYR A 8 -1.76 11.39 -2.46
C TYR A 8 -2.84 10.52 -1.80
N THR A 9 -2.57 9.99 -0.61
CA THR A 9 -3.49 9.09 0.10
C THR A 9 -4.65 9.85 0.74
N LEU A 10 -4.36 10.98 1.39
CA LEU A 10 -5.32 11.75 2.18
C LEU A 10 -6.05 12.84 1.39
N ARG A 11 -5.37 13.44 0.41
CA ARG A 11 -5.83 14.61 -0.35
C ARG A 11 -5.46 14.49 -1.84
N PRO A 12 -5.91 13.41 -2.53
CA PRO A 12 -5.53 13.17 -3.93
C PRO A 12 -5.93 14.30 -4.88
N ALA A 13 -7.01 15.03 -4.58
CA ALA A 13 -7.48 16.16 -5.39
C ALA A 13 -6.59 17.41 -5.30
N GLU A 14 -5.67 17.46 -4.33
CA GLU A 14 -4.74 18.58 -4.13
C GLU A 14 -3.37 18.33 -4.79
N ILE A 15 -3.18 17.18 -5.44
CA ILE A 15 -1.94 16.86 -6.13
C ILE A 15 -1.78 17.77 -7.35
N VAL A 16 -0.62 18.42 -7.44
CA VAL A 16 -0.26 19.34 -8.52
C VAL A 16 1.05 18.92 -9.19
N PRO A 17 1.33 19.36 -10.43
CA PRO A 17 2.56 18.99 -11.13
C PRO A 17 3.85 19.27 -10.36
N GLU A 18 3.88 20.34 -9.55
CA GLU A 18 5.01 20.73 -8.71
C GLU A 18 5.37 19.65 -7.68
N ASP A 19 4.40 18.89 -7.19
CA ASP A 19 4.64 17.81 -6.24
C ASP A 19 5.55 16.73 -6.85
N MET A 20 5.36 16.41 -8.14
CA MET A 20 6.20 15.46 -8.87
C MET A 20 7.55 16.07 -9.25
N GLN A 21 7.57 17.33 -9.71
CA GLN A 21 8.82 18.02 -10.06
C GLN A 21 9.78 18.10 -8.87
N ASN A 22 9.27 18.37 -7.68
CA ASN A 22 10.07 18.40 -6.45
C ASN A 22 10.73 17.05 -6.16
N LEU A 23 10.08 15.93 -6.48
CA LEU A 23 10.66 14.58 -6.32
C LEU A 23 11.77 14.32 -7.34
N LEU A 24 11.61 14.78 -8.58
CA LEU A 24 12.63 14.66 -9.62
C LEU A 24 13.88 15.49 -9.26
N VAL A 25 13.71 16.70 -8.75
CA VAL A 25 14.80 17.60 -8.35
C VAL A 25 15.68 16.99 -7.25
N ILE A 26 15.10 16.22 -6.32
CA ILE A 26 15.84 15.52 -5.26
C ILE A 26 16.39 14.17 -5.71
N GLY A 27 16.35 13.85 -7.00
CA GLY A 27 16.96 12.67 -7.60
C GLY A 27 16.11 11.39 -7.56
N ILE A 28 14.82 11.47 -7.26
CA ILE A 28 13.92 10.32 -7.43
C ILE A 28 13.63 10.16 -8.91
N SER A 29 13.81 8.95 -9.44
CA SER A 29 13.51 8.67 -10.85
C SER A 29 12.01 8.68 -11.13
N GLU A 30 11.63 9.02 -12.37
CA GLU A 30 10.25 8.93 -12.84
C GLU A 30 9.67 7.53 -12.60
N GLN A 31 10.46 6.47 -12.86
CA GLN A 31 10.07 5.10 -12.61
C GLN A 31 9.72 4.85 -11.14
N ALA A 32 10.55 5.32 -10.21
CA ALA A 32 10.29 5.14 -8.78
C ALA A 32 9.02 5.88 -8.33
N ILE A 33 8.71 7.04 -8.94
CA ILE A 33 7.46 7.75 -8.68
C ILE A 33 6.26 6.97 -9.23
N GLN A 34 6.36 6.45 -10.46
CA GLN A 34 5.32 5.60 -11.04
C GLN A 34 5.07 4.35 -10.21
N ASP A 35 6.12 3.63 -9.82
CA ASP A 35 6.02 2.42 -8.99
C ASP A 35 5.32 2.72 -7.66
N ALA A 36 5.67 3.84 -7.01
CA ALA A 36 5.01 4.26 -5.77
C ALA A 36 3.53 4.62 -5.96
N LEU A 37 3.18 5.25 -7.08
CA LEU A 37 1.79 5.53 -7.42
C LEU A 37 1.00 4.26 -7.72
N TYR A 38 1.60 3.27 -8.40
CA TYR A 38 0.96 1.98 -8.64
C TYR A 38 0.68 1.24 -7.33
N VAL A 39 1.68 1.15 -6.44
CA VAL A 39 1.51 0.55 -5.11
C VAL A 39 0.43 1.31 -4.33
N GLY A 40 0.48 2.64 -4.31
CA GLY A 40 -0.51 3.48 -3.64
C GLY A 40 -1.93 3.24 -4.16
N ALA A 41 -2.11 3.15 -5.48
CA ALA A 41 -3.40 2.89 -6.10
C ALA A 41 -3.96 1.51 -5.69
N ILE A 42 -3.12 0.48 -5.67
CA ILE A 42 -3.51 -0.87 -5.23
C ILE A 42 -4.01 -0.84 -3.78
N PHE A 43 -3.29 -0.18 -2.87
CA PHE A 43 -3.72 -0.05 -1.48
C PHE A 43 -5.04 0.71 -1.34
N GLN A 44 -5.22 1.83 -2.06
CA GLN A 44 -6.47 2.59 -2.01
C GLN A 44 -7.67 1.77 -2.49
N ILE A 45 -7.49 0.94 -3.52
CA ILE A 45 -8.53 0.02 -4.00
C ILE A 45 -8.80 -1.07 -2.94
N MET A 46 -7.76 -1.72 -2.43
CA MET A 46 -7.89 -2.77 -1.42
C MET A 46 -8.57 -2.26 -0.15
N ASN A 47 -8.20 -1.09 0.34
CA ASN A 47 -8.81 -0.48 1.53
C ASN A 47 -10.30 -0.23 1.31
N ARG A 48 -10.68 0.38 0.17
CA ARG A 48 -12.10 0.63 -0.13
C ARG A 48 -12.91 -0.65 -0.23
N LEU A 49 -12.34 -1.71 -0.84
CA LEU A 49 -13.00 -3.01 -0.90
C LEU A 49 -13.11 -3.64 0.50
N ALA A 50 -12.05 -3.59 1.30
CA ALA A 50 -12.06 -4.10 2.66
C ALA A 50 -13.10 -3.39 3.52
N ASP A 51 -13.17 -2.06 3.45
CA ASP A 51 -14.15 -1.24 4.15
C ASP A 51 -15.58 -1.53 3.66
N SER A 52 -15.77 -1.69 2.35
CA SER A 52 -17.10 -1.96 1.75
C SER A 52 -17.63 -3.36 2.07
N PHE A 53 -16.73 -4.33 2.26
CA PHE A 53 -17.09 -5.72 2.57
C PHE A 53 -16.96 -6.05 4.06
N ASP A 54 -16.66 -5.06 4.91
CA ASP A 54 -16.42 -5.23 6.35
C ASP A 54 -15.44 -6.37 6.65
N VAL A 55 -14.31 -6.39 5.91
CA VAL A 55 -13.30 -7.44 6.04
C VAL A 55 -12.68 -7.37 7.43
N ALA A 56 -12.95 -8.39 8.25
CA ALA A 56 -12.41 -8.49 9.59
C ALA A 56 -10.88 -8.60 9.57
N VAL A 57 -10.20 -7.65 10.20
CA VAL A 57 -8.75 -7.72 10.42
C VAL A 57 -8.49 -8.72 11.56
N PRO A 58 -7.73 -9.81 11.31
CA PRO A 58 -7.45 -10.79 12.35
C PRO A 58 -6.64 -10.18 13.50
N PRO A 59 -6.81 -10.66 14.76
CA PRO A 59 -5.96 -10.23 15.87
C PRO A 59 -4.47 -10.52 15.63
N PRO A 60 -3.54 -9.77 16.25
CA PRO A 60 -2.09 -9.99 16.13
C PRO A 60 -1.63 -11.45 16.32
N ALA A 61 -2.26 -12.18 17.23
CA ALA A 61 -1.96 -13.59 17.49
C ALA A 61 -2.18 -14.48 16.25
N VAL A 62 -3.18 -14.17 15.42
CA VAL A 62 -3.48 -14.91 14.19
C VAL A 62 -2.40 -14.67 13.13
N PHE A 63 -1.82 -13.47 13.08
CA PHE A 63 -0.67 -13.18 12.21
C PHE A 63 0.57 -13.98 12.62
N ALA A 64 0.85 -14.14 13.92
CA ALA A 64 1.96 -14.96 14.40
C ALA A 64 1.80 -16.45 14.05
N LEU A 65 0.58 -16.98 14.20
CA LEU A 65 0.26 -18.37 13.84
C LEU A 65 0.36 -18.61 12.33
N SER A 66 -0.13 -17.67 11.52
CA SER A 66 -0.04 -17.78 10.06
C SER A 66 1.40 -17.60 9.55
N ALA A 67 2.22 -16.78 10.21
CA ALA A 67 3.66 -16.71 9.93
C ALA A 67 4.36 -18.06 10.18
N LYS A 68 4.08 -18.71 11.32
CA LYS A 68 4.59 -20.05 11.62
C LYS A 68 4.14 -21.08 10.58
N SER A 69 2.85 -21.09 10.25
CA SER A 69 2.31 -22.00 9.24
C SER A 69 2.93 -21.79 7.85
N ARG A 70 3.28 -20.55 7.47
CA ARG A 70 3.94 -20.24 6.19
C ARG A 70 5.40 -20.72 6.16
N LEU A 71 6.11 -20.66 7.29
CA LEU A 71 7.46 -21.23 7.41
C LEU A 71 7.44 -22.75 7.25
N GLU A 72 6.44 -23.42 7.84
CA GLU A 72 6.34 -24.88 7.83
C GLU A 72 5.76 -25.44 6.52
N ARG A 73 4.84 -24.72 5.86
CA ARG A 73 4.02 -25.24 4.76
C ARG A 73 4.12 -24.44 3.45
N GLY A 74 4.91 -23.36 3.44
CA GLY A 74 5.00 -22.43 2.32
C GLY A 74 3.76 -21.55 2.17
N TYR A 75 3.69 -20.78 1.08
CA TYR A 75 2.57 -19.86 0.79
C TYR A 75 1.34 -20.56 0.15
N TYR A 76 1.36 -21.88 0.08
CA TYR A 76 0.23 -22.65 -0.44
C TYR A 76 -0.80 -22.87 0.68
N ARG A 77 -1.85 -22.03 0.64
CA ARG A 77 -3.14 -22.12 1.37
C ARG A 77 -3.22 -21.35 2.69
N ALA A 78 -3.96 -20.23 2.67
CA ALA A 78 -4.63 -19.72 3.87
C ALA A 78 -5.88 -20.59 4.16
N PRO A 79 -6.17 -20.95 5.42
CA PRO A 79 -7.39 -21.69 5.73
C PRO A 79 -8.62 -20.81 5.49
N SER A 80 -9.61 -21.37 4.79
CA SER A 80 -10.98 -20.85 4.60
C SER A 80 -11.77 -20.85 5.89
#